data_AF-A0A8S3IM75-F1
#
_entry.id   AF-A0A8S3IM75-F1
#
_cell.length_a   1.000
_cell.length_b   1.000
_cell.length_c   1.000
_cell.angle_alpha   90.00
_cell.angle_beta   90.00
_cell.angle_gamma   90.00
#
_symmetry.space_group_name_H-M   'P 1'
#
loop_
_entity.id
_entity.type
_entity.pdbx_description
1 polymer ?
#
loop_
_entity_poly.entity_id
_entity_poly.type
_entity_poly.pdbx_seq_one_letter_code
_entity_poly.pdbx_strand_id
1 'polypeptide(L)'
;MVQYSQNRVDNINDLQNRLADFGKHVGIRVLDLFFYRAGKDKREVRLTPMLVFIQKVFWKFLFNREADNLEQHAQEVNVYYLIERECLVNKFISVPNDKGNLNCASFVAGIVESVLCSSGFTCKVLAHQGTRGTTYVINFDKTVMERESRFDSK
;
A
#
# COMPACT_ATOMS: atom_id res chain seq x y z
N MET A 1 15.59 4.00 11.31
CA MET A 1 14.12 3.98 11.53
C MET A 1 13.67 2.67 12.15
N VAL A 2 13.88 1.53 11.48
CA VAL A 2 13.48 0.20 11.99
C VAL A 2 14.07 -0.12 13.36
N GLN A 3 15.40 -0.05 13.53
CA GLN A 3 16.08 -0.33 14.80
C GLN A 3 15.67 0.65 15.93
N TYR A 4 15.43 1.92 15.59
CA TYR A 4 14.92 2.92 16.55
C TYR A 4 13.51 2.58 17.04
N SER A 5 12.62 2.17 16.13
CA SER A 5 11.27 1.74 16.48
C SER A 5 11.29 0.43 17.27
N GLN A 6 12.20 -0.49 16.94
CA GLN A 6 12.36 -1.78 17.61
C GLN A 6 12.74 -1.64 19.08
N ASN A 7 13.59 -0.67 19.44
CA ASN A 7 13.99 -0.44 20.84
C ASN A 7 12.89 0.18 21.70
N ARG A 8 11.73 0.50 21.12
CA ARG A 8 10.65 1.25 21.78
C ARG A 8 9.30 0.54 21.70
N VAL A 9 9.30 -0.74 21.28
CA VAL A 9 8.08 -1.50 21.03
C VAL A 9 8.30 -2.94 21.46
N ASP A 10 7.33 -3.48 22.20
CA ASP A 10 7.39 -4.83 22.76
C ASP A 10 6.97 -5.91 21.75
N ASN A 11 6.03 -5.59 20.84
CA ASN A 11 5.42 -6.52 19.89
C ASN A 11 5.75 -6.23 18.42
N ILE A 12 5.83 -7.27 17.59
CA ILE A 12 6.09 -7.14 16.14
C ILE A 12 4.94 -6.39 15.43
N ASN A 13 3.69 -6.62 15.83
CA ASN A 13 2.53 -5.95 15.25
C ASN A 13 2.56 -4.43 15.50
N ASP A 14 2.95 -4.01 16.69
CA ASP A 14 3.08 -2.59 17.03
C ASP A 14 4.23 -1.94 16.25
N LEU A 15 5.30 -2.69 15.99
CA LEU A 15 6.40 -2.22 15.14
C LEU A 15 5.94 -2.05 13.69
N GLN A 16 5.18 -3.01 13.16
CA GLN A 16 4.58 -2.92 11.82
C GLN A 16 3.62 -1.74 11.69
N ASN A 17 2.74 -1.52 12.68
CA ASN A 17 1.83 -0.37 12.71
C ASN A 17 2.60 0.95 12.70
N ARG A 18 3.63 1.06 13.53
CA ARG A 18 4.47 2.25 13.58
C ARG A 18 5.22 2.51 12.27
N LEU A 19 5.69 1.45 11.60
CA LEU A 19 6.29 1.56 10.27
C LEU A 19 5.25 2.01 9.23
N ALA A 20 4.03 1.48 9.29
CA ALA A 20 2.94 1.92 8.42
C ALA A 20 2.60 3.40 8.64
N ASP A 21 2.58 3.89 9.87
CA ASP A 21 2.32 5.31 10.15
C ASP A 21 3.40 6.23 9.59
N PHE A 22 4.68 5.84 9.69
CA PHE A 22 5.75 6.56 8.98
C PHE A 22 5.54 6.54 7.46
N GLY A 23 5.12 5.40 6.91
CA GLY A 23 4.77 5.26 5.51
C GLY A 23 3.65 6.20 5.08
N LYS A 24 2.62 6.36 5.91
CA LYS A 24 1.48 7.25 5.61
C LYS A 24 1.90 8.70 5.51
N HIS A 25 2.76 9.18 6.41
CA HIS A 25 3.28 10.54 6.34
C HIS A 25 4.07 10.79 5.05
N VAL A 26 4.85 9.79 4.60
CA VAL A 26 5.58 9.87 3.34
C VAL A 26 4.62 9.86 2.15
N GLY A 27 3.65 8.95 2.12
CA GLY A 27 2.76 8.78 0.97
C GLY A 27 1.89 10.00 0.67
N ILE A 28 1.41 10.73 1.70
CA ILE A 28 0.70 12.01 1.50
C ILE A 28 1.56 12.99 0.70
N ARG A 29 2.83 13.17 1.09
CA ARG A 29 3.74 14.13 0.43
C ARG A 29 4.17 13.67 -0.95
N VAL A 30 4.35 12.36 -1.12
CA VAL A 30 4.75 11.76 -2.39
C VAL A 30 3.65 11.90 -3.43
N LEU A 31 2.37 11.79 -3.05
CA LEU A 31 1.25 11.96 -3.96
C LEU A 31 1.19 13.37 -4.54
N ASP A 32 1.30 14.40 -3.69
CA ASP A 32 1.32 15.81 -4.12
C ASP A 32 2.49 16.07 -5.08
N LEU A 33 3.67 15.56 -4.74
CA LEU A 33 4.88 15.69 -5.55
C LEU A 33 4.75 14.97 -6.90
N PHE A 34 4.09 13.81 -6.91
CA PHE A 34 3.82 13.06 -8.12
C PHE A 34 2.94 13.87 -9.07
N PHE A 35 1.81 14.42 -8.60
CA PHE A 35 0.93 15.22 -9.45
C PHE A 35 1.60 16.49 -9.96
N TYR A 36 2.35 17.19 -9.10
CA TYR A 36 3.11 18.38 -9.48
C TYR A 36 4.12 18.09 -10.61
N ARG A 37 4.83 16.95 -10.55
CA ARG A 37 5.81 16.57 -11.58
C ARG A 37 5.21 15.94 -12.82
N ALA A 38 4.13 15.18 -12.67
CA ALA A 38 3.50 14.47 -13.78
C ALA A 38 2.74 15.41 -14.71
N GLY A 39 2.42 16.63 -14.27
CA GLY A 39 1.64 17.61 -15.05
C GLY A 39 0.24 17.09 -15.44
N LYS A 40 -0.23 16.05 -14.76
CA LYS A 40 -1.52 15.40 -15.01
C LYS A 40 -2.46 15.77 -13.88
N ASP A 41 -3.35 16.72 -14.15
CA ASP A 41 -4.42 17.12 -13.22
C ASP A 41 -5.57 16.09 -13.13
N LYS A 42 -5.46 14.99 -13.87
CA LYS A 42 -6.50 13.97 -13.90
C LYS A 42 -6.32 13.02 -12.71
N ARG A 43 -7.01 13.35 -11.63
CA ARG A 43 -7.21 12.46 -10.48
C ARG A 43 -8.22 11.37 -10.83
N GLU A 44 -7.86 10.12 -10.56
CA GLU A 44 -8.76 9.00 -10.78
C GLU A 44 -9.93 9.05 -9.78
N VAL A 45 -11.16 8.92 -10.31
CA VAL A 45 -12.41 8.99 -9.55
C VAL A 45 -13.01 7.60 -9.32
N ARG A 46 -12.67 6.65 -10.20
CA ARG A 46 -13.13 5.26 -10.20
C ARG A 46 -12.11 4.37 -9.50
N LEU A 47 -12.59 3.35 -8.78
CA LEU A 47 -11.73 2.47 -7.97
C LEU A 47 -10.73 1.67 -8.81
N THR A 48 -11.20 0.98 -9.85
CA THR A 48 -10.34 0.11 -10.67
C THR A 48 -9.23 0.89 -11.37
N PRO A 49 -9.48 2.04 -12.04
CA PRO A 49 -8.41 2.88 -12.59
C PRO A 49 -7.41 3.37 -11.54
N MET A 50 -7.86 3.72 -10.33
CA MET A 50 -6.97 4.14 -9.24
C MET A 50 -6.05 2.99 -8.79
N LEU A 51 -6.56 1.77 -8.66
CA LEU A 51 -5.75 0.61 -8.31
C LEU A 51 -4.73 0.27 -9.40
N VAL A 52 -5.12 0.35 -10.68
CA VAL A 52 -4.21 0.17 -11.81
C VAL A 52 -3.15 1.27 -11.88
N PHE A 53 -3.52 2.51 -11.57
CA PHE A 53 -2.58 3.63 -11.43
C PHE A 53 -1.53 3.32 -10.35
N ILE A 54 -1.95 2.80 -9.20
CA ILE A 54 -1.02 2.41 -8.13
C ILE A 54 -0.07 1.32 -8.62
N GLN A 55 -0.60 0.25 -9.23
CA GLN A 55 0.17 -0.91 -9.71
C GLN A 55 1.23 -0.52 -10.74
N LYS A 56 0.88 0.32 -11.71
CA LYS A 56 1.72 0.58 -12.89
C LYS A 56 2.51 1.87 -12.81
N VAL A 57 1.86 2.96 -12.42
CA VAL A 57 2.44 4.30 -12.51
C VAL A 57 3.11 4.69 -11.20
N PHE A 58 2.38 4.59 -10.10
CA PHE A 58 2.89 4.97 -8.79
C PHE A 58 3.98 4.00 -8.31
N TRP A 59 3.80 2.70 -8.52
CA TRP A 59 4.82 1.69 -8.20
C TRP A 59 6.12 1.95 -8.95
N LYS A 60 6.04 2.26 -10.25
CA LYS A 60 7.19 2.60 -11.07
C LYS A 60 7.86 3.90 -10.61
N PHE A 61 7.09 4.88 -10.16
CA PHE A 61 7.65 6.09 -9.57
C PHE A 61 8.45 5.81 -8.29
N LEU A 62 7.98 4.91 -7.42
CA LEU A 62 8.66 4.58 -6.16
C LEU A 62 9.85 3.63 -6.34
N PHE A 63 9.69 2.61 -7.18
CA PHE A 63 10.56 1.43 -7.21
C PHE A 63 11.22 1.19 -8.57
N ASN A 64 10.95 2.05 -9.55
CA ASN A 64 11.39 1.91 -10.94
C ASN A 64 10.95 0.58 -11.61
N ARG A 65 9.88 -0.03 -11.11
CA ARG A 65 9.23 -1.24 -11.63
C ARG A 65 7.72 -1.21 -11.36
N GLU A 66 6.95 -1.96 -12.13
CA GLU A 66 5.53 -2.19 -11.84
C GLU A 66 5.37 -3.28 -10.75
N ALA A 67 4.25 -3.26 -10.03
CA ALA A 67 3.89 -4.37 -9.15
C ALA A 67 3.43 -5.57 -9.98
N ASP A 68 3.79 -6.77 -9.53
CA ASP A 68 3.70 -7.98 -10.35
C ASP A 68 2.26 -8.42 -10.63
N ASN A 69 1.36 -8.22 -9.66
CA ASN A 69 -0.06 -8.50 -9.88
C ASN A 69 -0.99 -7.62 -9.05
N LEU A 70 -2.22 -7.48 -9.55
CA LEU A 70 -3.34 -6.85 -8.85
C LEU A 70 -4.56 -7.78 -9.00
N GLU A 71 -5.05 -8.31 -7.88
CA GLU A 71 -6.16 -9.26 -7.82
C GLU A 71 -7.26 -8.71 -6.93
N GLN A 72 -8.53 -9.01 -7.24
CA GLN A 72 -9.63 -8.81 -6.29
C GLN A 72 -9.84 -10.11 -5.50
N HIS A 73 -10.23 -10.00 -4.23
CA HIS A 73 -10.63 -11.17 -3.46
C HIS A 73 -11.80 -11.89 -4.11
N ALA A 74 -11.76 -13.21 -4.16
CA ALA A 74 -12.79 -14.02 -4.85
C ALA A 74 -14.20 -13.86 -4.25
N GLN A 75 -14.29 -13.65 -2.94
CA GLN A 75 -15.56 -13.59 -2.19
C GLN A 75 -15.85 -12.19 -1.61
N GLU A 76 -14.84 -11.35 -1.43
CA GLU A 76 -14.95 -10.09 -0.70
C GLU A 76 -14.67 -8.94 -1.66
N VAL A 77 -15.71 -8.36 -2.23
CA VAL A 77 -15.56 -7.36 -3.30
C VAL A 77 -14.82 -6.09 -2.86
N ASN A 78 -14.79 -5.81 -1.55
CA ASN A 78 -14.08 -4.68 -0.94
C ASN A 78 -12.59 -4.96 -0.67
N VAL A 79 -12.11 -6.19 -0.92
CA VAL A 79 -10.73 -6.58 -0.66
C VAL A 79 -9.98 -6.79 -1.97
N TYR A 80 -8.82 -6.15 -2.07
CA TYR A 80 -7.91 -6.26 -3.20
C TYR A 80 -6.51 -6.63 -2.73
N TYR A 81 -5.78 -7.32 -3.59
CA TYR A 81 -4.42 -7.79 -3.35
C TYR A 81 -3.48 -7.19 -4.37
N LEU A 82 -2.50 -6.44 -3.90
CA LEU A 82 -1.36 -6.01 -4.72
C LEU A 82 -0.17 -6.89 -4.36
N ILE A 83 0.43 -7.57 -5.33
CA ILE A 83 1.42 -8.62 -5.10
C ILE A 83 2.77 -8.21 -5.67
N GLU A 84 3.81 -8.40 -4.87
CA GLU A 84 5.21 -8.18 -5.23
C GLU A 84 6.02 -9.43 -4.88
N ARG A 85 6.44 -10.19 -5.89
CA ARG A 85 7.19 -11.46 -5.75
C ARG A 85 8.54 -11.23 -5.10
N GLU A 86 9.22 -10.16 -5.50
CA GLU A 86 10.51 -9.74 -4.97
C GLU A 86 10.38 -8.37 -4.32
N CYS A 87 10.15 -8.31 -3.01
CA CYS A 87 10.02 -7.03 -2.32
C CYS A 87 11.38 -6.34 -2.18
N LEU A 88 11.53 -5.20 -2.87
CA LEU A 88 12.78 -4.43 -2.84
C LEU A 88 13.11 -3.92 -1.43
N VAL A 89 12.11 -3.56 -0.64
CA VAL A 89 12.32 -3.01 0.71
C VAL A 89 12.88 -4.05 1.68
N ASN A 90 12.53 -5.32 1.48
CA ASN A 90 13.09 -6.42 2.29
C ASN A 90 14.56 -6.71 1.95
N LYS A 91 15.05 -6.24 0.80
CA LYS A 91 16.47 -6.37 0.39
C LYS A 91 17.39 -5.33 1.06
N PHE A 92 16.85 -4.20 1.51
CA PHE A 92 17.63 -3.07 2.05
C PHE A 92 17.57 -2.94 3.58
N ILE A 93 17.03 -3.95 4.25
CA ILE A 93 16.95 -4.01 5.71
C ILE A 93 17.67 -5.25 6.23
N SER A 94 18.52 -5.05 7.23
CA SER A 94 19.04 -6.15 8.02
C SER A 94 17.99 -6.50 9.07
N VAL A 95 17.19 -7.55 8.84
CA VAL A 95 16.34 -8.11 9.89
C VAL A 95 17.23 -8.85 10.87
N PRO A 96 17.23 -8.52 12.18
CA PRO A 96 18.01 -9.27 13.16
C PRO A 96 17.56 -10.73 13.21
N ASN A 97 18.52 -11.66 13.24
CA ASN A 97 18.28 -13.11 13.19
C ASN A 97 17.30 -13.62 14.26
N ASP A 98 17.18 -12.90 15.39
CA ASP A 98 16.39 -13.32 16.55
C ASP A 98 14.87 -13.06 16.44
N LYS A 99 14.42 -12.31 15.43
CA LYS A 99 12.98 -11.98 15.23
C LYS A 99 12.56 -12.14 13.78
N GLY A 100 12.80 -13.34 13.23
CA GLY A 100 12.31 -13.74 11.91
C GLY A 100 10.83 -13.39 11.73
N ASN A 101 10.49 -12.79 10.59
CA ASN A 101 9.18 -12.24 10.18
C ASN A 101 8.94 -10.74 10.44
N LEU A 102 9.99 -9.90 10.54
CA LEU A 102 9.79 -8.46 10.37
C LEU A 102 9.40 -8.16 8.92
N ASN A 103 8.15 -7.73 8.69
CA ASN A 103 7.69 -7.30 7.39
C ASN A 103 7.83 -5.77 7.24
N CYS A 104 8.94 -5.28 6.69
CA CYS A 104 9.08 -3.85 6.42
C CYS A 104 8.24 -3.37 5.24
N ALA A 105 7.61 -4.29 4.50
CA ALA A 105 6.58 -3.89 3.56
C ALA A 105 5.39 -3.23 4.27
N SER A 106 5.25 -3.33 5.60
CA SER A 106 4.28 -2.51 6.36
C SER A 106 4.51 -1.00 6.16
N PHE A 107 5.75 -0.55 5.95
CA PHE A 107 6.02 0.84 5.59
C PHE A 107 5.42 1.19 4.21
N VAL A 108 5.60 0.33 3.22
CA VAL A 108 5.04 0.52 1.87
C VAL A 108 3.52 0.43 1.90
N ALA A 109 2.95 -0.49 2.70
CA ALA A 109 1.51 -0.56 2.94
C ALA A 109 0.96 0.77 3.46
N GLY A 110 1.67 1.41 4.39
CA GLY A 110 1.34 2.75 4.88
C GLY A 110 1.34 3.82 3.78
N ILE A 111 2.33 3.80 2.88
CA ILE A 111 2.36 4.70 1.72
C ILE A 111 1.12 4.49 0.86
N VAL A 112 0.82 3.25 0.48
CA VAL A 112 -0.34 2.89 -0.36
C VAL A 112 -1.66 3.28 0.32
N GLU A 113 -1.83 3.00 1.61
CA GLU A 113 -3.01 3.41 2.40
C GLU A 113 -3.21 4.93 2.31
N SER A 114 -2.15 5.70 2.54
CA SER A 114 -2.27 7.15 2.53
C SER A 114 -2.56 7.73 1.16
N VAL A 115 -2.04 7.13 0.07
CA VAL A 115 -2.32 7.55 -1.30
C VAL A 115 -3.79 7.28 -1.65
N LEU A 116 -4.30 6.10 -1.33
CA LEU A 116 -5.71 5.76 -1.57
C LEU A 116 -6.66 6.66 -0.76
N CYS A 117 -6.39 6.81 0.54
CA CYS A 117 -7.17 7.67 1.42
C CYS A 117 -7.15 9.14 0.96
N SER A 118 -5.97 9.68 0.60
CA SER A 118 -5.84 11.06 0.09
C SER A 118 -6.54 11.25 -1.24
N SER A 119 -6.62 10.19 -2.06
CA SER A 119 -7.38 10.13 -3.30
C SER A 119 -8.89 9.95 -3.09
N GLY A 120 -9.36 9.79 -1.85
CA GLY A 120 -10.78 9.70 -1.50
C GLY A 120 -11.33 8.27 -1.56
N PHE A 121 -10.45 7.27 -1.48
CA PHE A 121 -10.77 5.85 -1.37
C PHE A 121 -10.33 5.37 0.02
N THR A 122 -11.16 5.60 1.03
CA THR A 122 -10.83 5.21 2.42
C THR A 122 -10.64 3.70 2.52
N CYS A 123 -9.50 3.29 3.06
CA CYS A 123 -9.13 1.88 3.17
C CYS A 123 -8.14 1.64 4.31
N LYS A 124 -7.93 0.36 4.62
CA LYS A 124 -6.81 -0.14 5.41
C LYS A 124 -5.93 -1.05 4.59
N VAL A 125 -4.61 -0.86 4.69
CA VAL A 125 -3.65 -1.69 3.95
C VAL A 125 -2.74 -2.42 4.92
N LEU A 126 -2.69 -3.74 4.79
CA LEU A 126 -1.82 -4.61 5.58
C LEU A 126 -0.86 -5.34 4.66
N ALA A 127 0.40 -5.43 5.05
CA ALA A 127 1.39 -6.23 4.32
C ALA A 127 1.50 -7.62 4.95
N HIS A 128 1.35 -8.65 4.13
CA HIS A 128 1.51 -10.04 4.51
C HIS A 128 2.62 -10.69 3.66
N GLN A 129 3.48 -11.48 4.29
CA GLN A 129 4.48 -12.28 3.58
C GLN A 129 3.88 -13.64 3.27
N GLY A 130 3.58 -13.89 1.99
CA GLY A 130 2.99 -15.15 1.53
C GLY A 130 3.94 -15.95 0.63
N THR A 131 3.43 -17.07 0.11
CA THR A 131 4.16 -17.95 -0.82
C THR A 131 4.44 -17.30 -2.17
N ARG A 132 3.64 -16.30 -2.56
CA ARG A 132 3.77 -15.53 -3.81
C ARG A 132 4.65 -14.28 -3.65
N GLY A 133 5.34 -14.13 -2.53
CA GLY A 133 6.08 -12.94 -2.14
C GLY A 133 5.30 -12.08 -1.15
N THR A 134 5.54 -10.78 -1.19
CA THR A 134 4.86 -9.81 -0.33
C THR A 134 3.53 -9.39 -0.95
N THR A 135 2.45 -9.57 -0.20
CA THR A 135 1.09 -9.17 -0.61
C THR A 135 0.61 -8.01 0.25
N TYR A 136 0.20 -6.93 -0.39
CA TYR A 136 -0.50 -5.83 0.24
C TYR A 136 -2.01 -6.07 0.12
N VAL A 137 -2.64 -6.37 1.25
CA VAL A 137 -4.09 -6.55 1.38
C VAL A 137 -4.72 -5.19 1.60
N ILE A 138 -5.50 -4.73 0.63
CA ILE A 138 -6.19 -3.46 0.62
C ILE A 138 -7.66 -3.73 0.91
N ASN A 139 -8.14 -3.31 2.08
CA ASN A 139 -9.52 -3.45 2.49
C ASN A 139 -10.20 -2.08 2.45
N PHE A 140 -11.14 -1.89 1.53
CA PHE A 140 -11.90 -0.64 1.37
C PHE A 140 -13.09 -0.57 2.32
N ASP A 141 -13.38 0.64 2.78
CA ASP A 141 -14.59 0.90 3.55
C ASP A 141 -15.84 0.68 2.67
N LYS A 142 -16.93 0.22 3.30
CA LYS A 142 -18.21 -0.01 2.60
C LYS A 142 -18.69 1.22 1.82
N THR A 143 -18.45 2.41 2.35
CA THR A 143 -18.81 3.70 1.72
C THR A 143 -18.13 3.90 0.36
N VAL A 144 -16.91 3.39 0.17
CA VAL A 144 -16.20 3.44 -1.12
C VAL A 144 -16.88 2.53 -2.13
N MET A 145 -17.27 1.33 -1.72
CA MET A 145 -17.94 0.36 -2.58
C MET A 145 -19.35 0.82 -2.96
N GLU A 146 -20.10 1.40 -2.02
CA GLU A 146 -21.41 2.02 -2.28
C GLU A 146 -21.31 3.20 -3.25
N ARG A 147 -20.22 3.98 -3.19
CA ARG A 147 -19.98 5.05 -4.16
C ARG A 147 -19.69 4.47 -5.54
N GLU A 148 -18.86 3.44 -5.62
CA GLU A 148 -18.50 2.80 -6.90
C GLU A 148 -19.73 2.20 -7.59
N SER A 149 -20.62 1.52 -6.85
CA SER A 149 -21.83 0.92 -7.43
C SER A 149 -22.79 1.95 -8.05
N ARG A 150 -22.83 3.17 -7.51
CA ARG A 150 -23.62 4.28 -8.08
C ARG A 150 -23.08 4.75 -9.43
N PHE A 151 -21.77 4.58 -9.68
CA PHE A 151 -21.17 4.89 -10.97
C PHE A 151 -21.40 3.79 -12.01
N ASP A 152 -21.60 2.55 -11.60
CA ASP A 152 -21.93 1.42 -12.50
C ASP A 152 -23.42 1.37 -12.86
N SER A 153 -24.27 2.01 -12.07
CA SER A 153 -25.72 2.09 -12.31
C SER A 153 -26.11 3.16 -13.36
N LYS A 154 -25.13 3.80 -14.01
CA LYS A 154 -25.30 4.82 -15.06
C LYS A 154 -24.65 4.35 -16.35
#